data_AF-A0ABD7YSD3-F1
#
_entry.id   AF-A0ABD7YSD3-F1
#
_cell.length_a   1.000
_cell.length_b   1.000
_cell.length_c   1.000
_cell.angle_alpha   90.00
_cell.angle_beta   90.00
_cell.angle_gamma   90.00
#
_symmetry.space_group_name_H-M   'P 1'
#
loop_
_entity.id
_entity.type
_entity.pdbx_description
1 polymer ?
#
loop_
_entity_poly.entity_id
_entity_poly.type
_entity_poly.pdbx_seq_one_letter_code
_entity_poly.pdbx_strand_id
1 'polypeptide(L)'
;MRKTIIIAALYLLSTSIFAATSAAALNPTGYTQTKYPIVLVHGLFGFDTLAGVDYFYGIPQSLTKDGATVYVAQVSATNSTELRGEQLLQQVESILVATGAKKANLIGHSHGGPTARYVASVRPDLIASVTSIGGVNKGSKVADLVRGHVADGSLSEAAAIKLAEGLSGLISLLSGGTDLEQDPLASLEALTTKGSLEFNHYYPEGIPTSECGDGELLAENGVYYYSWTGASTFTNVLDPTDGAMTILGLAFDGPNDGLVGACSAHLGKVIRDDYKMNHLDEINGLLGIHHLFETDPVTLYRQHANRLKLQGL
;
A
#
# COMPACT_ATOMS: atom_id res chain seq x y z
N MET A 1 -20.77 20.13 -85.98
CA MET A 1 -19.79 21.12 -85.50
C MET A 1 -20.31 21.75 -84.22
N ARG A 2 -19.49 21.78 -83.14
CA ARG A 2 -19.57 22.63 -81.91
C ARG A 2 -20.82 22.48 -81.02
N LYS A 3 -20.71 21.92 -79.79
CA LYS A 3 -20.48 22.62 -78.50
C LYS A 3 -21.50 23.78 -78.31
N THR A 4 -22.37 23.87 -77.28
CA THR A 4 -22.18 23.73 -75.82
C THR A 4 -23.56 23.89 -75.07
N ILE A 5 -23.58 23.64 -73.73
CA ILE A 5 -24.53 24.06 -72.65
C ILE A 5 -25.88 23.30 -72.61
N ILE A 6 -26.35 22.66 -71.52
CA ILE A 6 -26.80 23.23 -70.23
C ILE A 6 -26.79 22.20 -69.08
N ILE A 7 -26.51 22.75 -67.90
CA ILE A 7 -26.43 22.20 -66.53
C ILE A 7 -27.76 21.57 -66.07
N ALA A 8 -27.68 20.40 -65.44
CA ALA A 8 -28.71 19.92 -64.51
C ALA A 8 -28.01 19.29 -63.29
N ALA A 9 -28.02 20.00 -62.18
CA ALA A 9 -27.58 19.53 -60.88
C ALA A 9 -28.63 18.56 -60.32
N LEU A 10 -28.24 17.30 -60.09
CA LEU A 10 -29.00 16.38 -59.25
C LEU A 10 -28.17 16.12 -57.99
N TYR A 11 -28.59 16.73 -56.88
CA TYR A 11 -28.16 16.38 -55.54
C TYR A 11 -28.66 14.96 -55.21
N LEU A 12 -27.77 13.97 -55.24
CA LEU A 12 -28.02 12.66 -54.63
C LEU A 12 -27.50 12.71 -53.19
N LEU A 13 -28.44 12.85 -52.25
CA LEU A 13 -28.22 12.69 -50.83
C LEU A 13 -27.80 11.22 -50.58
N SER A 14 -26.53 10.98 -50.31
CA SER A 14 -26.05 9.68 -49.82
C SER A 14 -26.43 9.55 -48.35
N THR A 15 -27.44 8.74 -48.03
CA THR A 15 -27.74 8.34 -46.66
C THR A 15 -26.72 7.29 -46.21
N SER A 16 -25.62 7.74 -45.61
CA SER A 16 -24.71 6.88 -44.86
C SER A 16 -25.44 6.38 -43.61
N ILE A 17 -25.89 5.12 -43.65
CA ILE A 17 -26.38 4.41 -42.48
C ILE A 17 -25.17 4.20 -41.56
N PHE A 18 -24.97 5.09 -40.59
CA PHE A 18 -24.16 4.79 -39.43
C PHE A 18 -24.92 3.74 -38.63
N ALA A 19 -24.51 2.48 -38.73
CA ALA A 19 -24.84 1.49 -37.73
C ALA A 19 -24.24 1.99 -36.41
N ALA A 20 -25.07 2.59 -35.57
CA ALA A 20 -24.73 2.86 -34.19
C ALA A 20 -24.55 1.50 -33.52
N THR A 21 -23.33 0.99 -33.47
CA THR A 21 -22.95 0.04 -32.44
C THR A 21 -23.16 0.78 -31.14
N SER A 22 -24.24 0.47 -30.44
CA SER A 22 -24.36 0.77 -29.02
C SER A 22 -23.22 0.05 -28.32
N ALA A 23 -22.08 0.73 -28.20
CA ALA A 23 -21.22 0.50 -27.07
C ALA A 23 -22.10 0.87 -25.87
N ALA A 24 -22.79 -0.12 -25.32
CA ALA A 24 -23.18 -0.03 -23.93
C ALA A 24 -21.89 0.33 -23.21
N ALA A 25 -21.80 1.56 -22.72
CA ALA A 25 -20.78 1.90 -21.76
C ALA A 25 -20.95 0.87 -20.65
N LEU A 26 -20.00 -0.07 -20.56
CA LEU A 26 -19.80 -0.86 -19.36
C LEU A 26 -19.43 0.18 -18.30
N ASN A 27 -20.42 0.82 -17.68
CA ASN A 27 -20.26 1.39 -16.36
C ASN A 27 -19.93 0.18 -15.50
N PRO A 28 -18.67 -0.04 -15.09
CA PRO A 28 -18.34 -1.24 -14.35
C PRO A 28 -18.69 -0.95 -12.89
N THR A 29 -19.97 -0.66 -12.63
CA THR A 29 -20.51 -0.67 -11.27
C THR A 29 -20.17 -2.03 -10.71
N GLY A 30 -19.33 -2.06 -9.67
CA GLY A 30 -18.83 -3.29 -9.09
C GLY A 30 -17.42 -3.70 -9.52
N TYR A 31 -16.63 -2.90 -10.25
CA TYR A 31 -15.24 -3.27 -10.61
C TYR A 31 -14.41 -3.71 -9.40
N THR A 32 -14.55 -3.00 -8.28
CA THR A 32 -13.83 -3.25 -7.02
C THR A 32 -14.69 -4.00 -5.99
N GLN A 33 -15.89 -4.46 -6.35
CA GLN A 33 -16.82 -5.15 -5.44
C GLN A 33 -16.36 -6.57 -5.11
N THR A 34 -15.52 -6.68 -4.08
CA THR A 34 -15.11 -7.93 -3.45
C THR A 34 -16.28 -8.58 -2.69
N LYS A 35 -16.18 -9.89 -2.46
CA LYS A 35 -17.13 -10.66 -1.65
C LYS A 35 -17.03 -10.29 -0.17
N TYR A 36 -15.81 -10.06 0.31
CA TYR A 36 -15.51 -9.68 1.69
C TYR A 36 -15.09 -8.20 1.76
N PRO A 37 -15.41 -7.48 2.86
CA PRO A 37 -15.01 -6.09 3.04
C PRO A 37 -13.49 -5.94 3.01
N ILE A 38 -13.02 -4.83 2.43
CA ILE A 38 -11.62 -4.43 2.44
C ILE A 38 -11.37 -3.60 3.71
N VAL A 39 -10.36 -3.96 4.48
CA VAL A 39 -9.92 -3.21 5.66
C VAL A 39 -8.51 -2.70 5.41
N LEU A 40 -8.36 -1.39 5.30
CA LEU A 40 -7.08 -0.71 5.11
C LEU A 40 -6.40 -0.49 6.46
N VAL A 41 -5.13 -0.88 6.57
CA VAL A 41 -4.36 -0.84 7.82
C VAL A 41 -3.14 0.05 7.62
N HIS A 42 -3.10 1.19 8.31
CA HIS A 42 -2.00 2.13 8.20
C HIS A 42 -0.72 1.62 8.89
N GLY A 43 0.40 2.32 8.64
CA GLY A 43 1.72 2.01 9.16
C GLY A 43 2.10 2.82 10.40
N LEU A 44 3.42 2.99 10.59
CA LEU A 44 4.01 3.85 11.62
C LEU A 44 3.57 5.30 11.40
N PHE A 45 3.26 6.02 12.48
CA PHE A 45 2.74 7.39 12.45
C PHE A 45 1.45 7.57 11.63
N GLY A 46 0.75 6.47 11.32
CA GLY A 46 -0.51 6.59 10.60
C GLY A 46 -1.57 7.31 11.43
N PHE A 47 -2.41 8.04 10.70
CA PHE A 47 -3.47 8.91 11.19
C PHE A 47 -4.70 8.69 10.31
N ASP A 48 -5.92 8.93 10.82
CA ASP A 48 -7.11 8.99 9.96
C ASP A 48 -6.94 10.11 8.95
N THR A 49 -6.75 11.32 9.48
CA THR A 49 -6.68 12.56 8.73
C THR A 49 -5.72 13.52 9.44
N LEU A 50 -4.69 13.98 8.74
CA LEU A 50 -3.79 15.02 9.22
C LEU A 50 -4.06 16.31 8.45
N ALA A 51 -4.48 17.38 9.15
CA ALA A 51 -4.80 18.67 8.54
C ALA A 51 -5.78 18.60 7.34
N GLY A 52 -6.72 17.63 7.36
CA GLY A 52 -7.69 17.40 6.27
C GLY A 52 -7.22 16.42 5.18
N VAL A 53 -6.06 15.78 5.35
CA VAL A 53 -5.47 14.83 4.40
C VAL A 53 -5.53 13.41 4.97
N ASP A 54 -6.23 12.50 4.28
CA ASP A 54 -6.31 11.09 4.66
C ASP A 54 -4.98 10.36 4.41
N TYR A 55 -4.61 9.41 5.28
CA TYR A 55 -3.41 8.58 5.08
C TYR A 55 -3.45 7.81 3.75
N PHE A 56 -4.56 7.11 3.48
CA PHE A 56 -4.81 6.47 2.19
C PHE A 56 -5.48 7.48 1.25
N TYR A 57 -4.71 8.40 0.68
CA TYR A 57 -5.26 9.58 0.02
C TYR A 57 -6.09 9.26 -1.23
N GLY A 58 -7.41 9.44 -1.15
CA GLY A 58 -8.35 9.18 -2.26
C GLY A 58 -8.62 7.70 -2.56
N ILE A 59 -7.93 6.78 -1.88
CA ILE A 59 -8.02 5.34 -2.11
C ILE A 59 -9.37 4.77 -1.63
N PRO A 60 -9.83 5.00 -0.37
CA PRO A 60 -11.12 4.49 0.10
C PRO A 60 -12.29 4.95 -0.78
N GLN A 61 -12.27 6.22 -1.19
CA GLN A 61 -13.33 6.82 -2.01
C GLN A 61 -13.33 6.19 -3.41
N SER A 62 -12.16 5.99 -4.00
CA SER A 62 -12.01 5.35 -5.32
C SER A 62 -12.45 3.89 -5.31
N LEU A 63 -12.10 3.13 -4.27
CA LEU A 63 -12.53 1.75 -4.10
C LEU A 63 -14.06 1.66 -3.88
N THR A 64 -14.62 2.51 -3.03
CA THR A 64 -16.06 2.52 -2.72
C THR A 64 -16.90 2.92 -3.93
N LYS A 65 -16.43 3.88 -4.73
CA LYS A 65 -17.11 4.37 -5.95
C LYS A 65 -17.46 3.24 -6.92
N ASP A 66 -16.64 2.18 -6.97
CA ASP A 66 -16.85 1.04 -7.85
C ASP A 66 -17.25 -0.24 -7.11
N GLY A 67 -17.81 -0.11 -5.91
CA GLY A 67 -18.62 -1.13 -5.24
C GLY A 67 -17.93 -1.91 -4.12
N ALA A 68 -16.68 -1.63 -3.78
CA ALA A 68 -16.06 -2.21 -2.59
C ALA A 68 -16.74 -1.69 -1.31
N THR A 69 -16.90 -2.56 -0.31
CA THR A 69 -17.12 -2.12 1.07
C THR A 69 -15.76 -1.91 1.72
N VAL A 70 -15.44 -0.68 2.12
CA VAL A 70 -14.12 -0.31 2.62
C VAL A 70 -14.21 0.25 4.03
N TYR A 71 -13.32 -0.22 4.90
CA TYR A 71 -13.07 0.33 6.23
C TYR A 71 -11.60 0.72 6.35
N VAL A 72 -11.31 1.78 7.09
CA VAL A 72 -9.95 2.16 7.48
C VAL A 72 -9.82 1.87 8.97
N ALA A 73 -8.92 0.96 9.33
CA ALA A 73 -8.70 0.58 10.72
C ALA A 73 -7.83 1.62 11.43
N GLN A 74 -8.08 1.80 12.72
CA GLN A 74 -7.31 2.67 13.60
C GLN A 74 -6.53 1.87 14.63
N VAL A 75 -5.21 1.89 14.52
CA VAL A 75 -4.30 1.21 15.45
C VAL A 75 -3.29 2.21 15.99
N SER A 76 -2.64 1.88 17.11
CA SER A 76 -1.63 2.73 17.72
C SER A 76 -0.57 3.13 16.71
N ALA A 77 -0.41 4.43 16.45
CA ALA A 77 0.53 4.98 15.48
C ALA A 77 1.98 4.51 15.71
N THR A 78 2.36 4.26 16.97
CA THR A 78 3.65 3.70 17.38
C THR A 78 3.41 2.66 18.48
N ASN A 79 3.66 1.38 18.23
CA ASN A 79 3.67 0.33 19.25
C ASN A 79 4.22 -0.98 18.65
N SER A 80 4.32 -2.05 19.45
CA SER A 80 4.62 -3.40 18.95
C SER A 80 3.61 -3.87 17.88
N THR A 81 4.07 -4.76 16.99
CA THR A 81 3.22 -5.34 15.95
C THR A 81 2.05 -6.12 16.53
N GLU A 82 2.28 -6.87 17.61
CA GLU A 82 1.26 -7.69 18.27
C GLU A 82 0.18 -6.83 18.93
N LEU A 83 0.54 -5.76 19.64
CA LEU A 83 -0.46 -4.87 20.26
C LEU A 83 -1.33 -4.19 19.20
N ARG A 84 -0.70 -3.69 18.13
CA ARG A 84 -1.44 -3.15 16.97
C ARG A 84 -2.33 -4.22 16.33
N GLY A 85 -1.85 -5.46 16.27
CA GLY A 85 -2.58 -6.61 15.75
C GLY A 85 -3.84 -6.93 16.56
N GLU A 86 -3.75 -6.90 17.90
CA GLU A 86 -4.90 -7.09 18.78
C GLU A 86 -5.95 -5.97 18.63
N GLN A 87 -5.50 -4.71 18.49
CA GLN A 87 -6.40 -3.59 18.19
C GLN A 87 -7.10 -3.74 16.83
N LEU A 88 -6.36 -4.22 15.82
CA LEU A 88 -6.93 -4.50 14.50
C LEU A 88 -7.93 -5.66 14.58
N LEU A 89 -7.63 -6.73 15.31
CA LEU A 89 -8.51 -7.89 15.46
C LEU A 89 -9.88 -7.49 16.02
N GLN A 90 -9.92 -6.67 17.07
CA GLN A 90 -11.18 -6.17 17.66
C GLN A 90 -12.04 -5.40 16.64
N GLN A 91 -11.39 -4.61 15.78
CA GLN A 91 -12.09 -3.87 14.72
C GLN A 91 -12.57 -4.79 13.61
N VAL A 92 -11.77 -5.78 13.20
CA VAL A 92 -12.18 -6.79 12.22
C VAL A 92 -13.42 -7.54 12.72
N GLU A 93 -13.44 -7.99 13.97
CA GLU A 93 -14.62 -8.64 14.55
C GLU A 93 -15.85 -7.75 14.51
N SER A 94 -15.70 -6.48 14.89
CA SER A 94 -16.78 -5.47 14.84
C SER A 94 -17.30 -5.24 13.41
N ILE A 95 -16.39 -5.15 12.43
CA ILE A 95 -16.73 -5.00 11.01
C ILE A 95 -17.49 -6.22 10.49
N LEU A 96 -17.06 -7.43 10.83
CA LEU A 96 -17.73 -8.66 10.40
C LEU A 96 -19.13 -8.79 11.01
N VAL A 97 -19.30 -8.38 12.28
CA VAL A 97 -20.62 -8.29 12.91
C VAL A 97 -21.50 -7.27 12.19
N ALA A 98 -20.99 -6.06 11.91
CA ALA A 98 -21.76 -4.98 11.30
C ALA A 98 -22.16 -5.27 9.85
N THR A 99 -21.28 -5.94 9.08
CA THR A 99 -21.52 -6.26 7.67
C THR A 99 -22.21 -7.60 7.46
N GLY A 100 -22.17 -8.50 8.44
CA GLY A 100 -22.59 -9.90 8.30
C GLY A 100 -21.64 -10.75 7.45
N ALA A 101 -20.51 -10.19 7.01
CA ALA A 101 -19.48 -10.91 6.27
C ALA A 101 -18.81 -11.98 7.16
N LYS A 102 -18.32 -13.06 6.53
CA LYS A 102 -17.64 -14.15 7.25
C LYS A 102 -16.14 -13.97 7.37
N LYS A 103 -15.56 -13.20 6.45
CA LYS A 103 -14.13 -12.89 6.41
C LYS A 103 -13.91 -11.46 5.97
N ALA A 104 -12.69 -10.95 6.11
CA ALA A 104 -12.23 -9.66 5.60
C ALA A 104 -10.99 -9.81 4.71
N ASN A 105 -10.81 -8.86 3.78
CA ASN A 105 -9.59 -8.68 3.00
C ASN A 105 -8.76 -7.57 3.64
N LEU A 106 -7.63 -7.90 4.27
CA LEU A 106 -6.75 -6.91 4.89
C LEU A 106 -5.74 -6.38 3.86
N ILE A 107 -5.60 -5.06 3.80
CA ILE A 107 -4.56 -4.40 2.98
C ILE A 107 -3.77 -3.47 3.91
N GLY A 108 -2.53 -3.85 4.21
CA GLY A 108 -1.66 -3.13 5.13
C GLY A 108 -0.52 -2.43 4.40
N HIS A 109 -0.29 -1.16 4.72
CA HIS A 109 0.88 -0.40 4.26
C HIS A 109 1.95 -0.34 5.35
N SER A 110 3.23 -0.51 5.01
CA SER A 110 4.35 -0.37 5.95
C SER A 110 4.20 -1.29 7.17
N HIS A 111 4.20 -0.76 8.40
CA HIS A 111 3.92 -1.54 9.63
C HIS A 111 2.52 -2.17 9.65
N GLY A 112 1.58 -1.67 8.84
CA GLY A 112 0.27 -2.26 8.64
C GLY A 112 0.32 -3.64 8.00
N GLY A 113 1.36 -3.96 7.21
CA GLY A 113 1.57 -5.29 6.65
C GLY A 113 1.76 -6.36 7.73
N PRO A 114 2.81 -6.26 8.57
CA PRO A 114 2.99 -7.13 9.74
C PRO A 114 1.80 -7.11 10.72
N THR A 115 1.16 -5.96 10.93
CA THR A 115 -0.05 -5.84 11.77
C THR A 115 -1.20 -6.72 11.22
N ALA A 116 -1.43 -6.69 9.91
CA ALA A 116 -2.45 -7.54 9.26
C ALA A 116 -2.09 -9.03 9.30
N ARG A 117 -0.79 -9.37 9.16
CA ARG A 117 -0.29 -10.75 9.28
C ARG A 117 -0.55 -11.34 10.65
N TYR A 118 -0.39 -10.56 11.71
CA TYR A 118 -0.72 -11.00 13.07
C TYR A 118 -2.16 -11.51 13.14
N VAL A 119 -3.14 -10.71 12.70
CA VAL A 119 -4.57 -11.06 12.73
C VAL A 119 -4.85 -12.32 11.90
N ALA A 120 -4.24 -12.43 10.71
CA ALA A 120 -4.40 -13.60 9.86
C ALA A 120 -3.79 -14.88 10.46
N SER A 121 -2.76 -14.75 11.31
CA SER A 121 -2.13 -15.89 11.97
C SER A 121 -2.94 -16.35 13.19
N VAL A 122 -3.44 -15.41 14.00
CA VAL A 122 -4.20 -15.74 15.22
C VAL A 122 -5.66 -16.09 14.95
N ARG A 123 -6.26 -15.50 13.90
CA ARG A 123 -7.67 -15.69 13.51
C ARG A 123 -7.83 -15.87 11.99
N PRO A 124 -7.18 -16.89 11.38
CA PRO A 124 -7.31 -17.16 9.94
C PRO A 124 -8.74 -17.47 9.49
N ASP A 125 -9.61 -17.88 10.43
CA ASP A 125 -11.04 -18.08 10.21
C ASP A 125 -11.76 -16.78 9.81
N LEU A 126 -11.25 -15.62 10.23
CA LEU A 126 -11.82 -14.30 9.94
C LEU A 126 -11.18 -13.61 8.73
N ILE A 127 -10.07 -14.12 8.21
CA ILE A 127 -9.32 -13.43 7.15
C ILE A 127 -9.37 -14.22 5.84
N ALA A 128 -9.68 -13.52 4.75
CA ALA A 128 -9.70 -14.08 3.39
C ALA A 128 -8.37 -13.84 2.68
N SER A 129 -7.82 -12.63 2.81
CA SER A 129 -6.50 -12.30 2.29
C SER A 129 -5.78 -11.26 3.14
N VAL A 130 -4.45 -11.28 3.07
CA VAL A 130 -3.55 -10.21 3.50
C VAL A 130 -2.77 -9.69 2.29
N THR A 131 -2.78 -8.38 2.10
CA THR A 131 -1.97 -7.70 1.09
C THR A 131 -1.03 -6.73 1.80
N SER A 132 0.26 -6.84 1.54
CA SER A 132 1.30 -6.01 2.14
C SER A 132 1.89 -5.05 1.10
N ILE A 133 1.75 -3.76 1.34
CA ILE A 133 2.25 -2.69 0.47
C ILE A 133 3.43 -2.02 1.17
N GLY A 134 4.63 -2.11 0.60
CA GLY A 134 5.86 -1.62 1.25
C GLY A 134 6.03 -2.14 2.67
N GLY A 135 5.52 -3.35 2.95
CA GLY A 135 5.39 -3.82 4.33
C GLY A 135 6.75 -4.13 4.93
N VAL A 136 6.93 -3.85 6.22
CA VAL A 136 8.21 -4.13 6.90
C VAL A 136 8.29 -5.62 7.29
N ASN A 137 8.23 -6.52 6.30
CA ASN A 137 8.09 -7.96 6.56
C ASN A 137 9.37 -8.63 7.02
N LYS A 138 10.55 -8.15 6.61
CA LYS A 138 11.86 -8.63 7.09
C LYS A 138 12.72 -7.52 7.70
N GLY A 139 12.09 -6.41 8.09
CA GLY A 139 12.74 -5.28 8.74
C GLY A 139 13.16 -4.14 7.83
N SER A 140 13.59 -3.04 8.45
CA SER A 140 14.09 -1.84 7.80
C SER A 140 15.53 -1.55 8.22
N LYS A 141 16.40 -1.25 7.25
CA LYS A 141 17.77 -0.78 7.53
C LYS A 141 17.79 0.59 8.20
N VAL A 142 16.80 1.43 7.94
CA VAL A 142 16.62 2.69 8.68
C VAL A 142 16.40 2.40 10.16
N ALA A 143 15.51 1.47 10.49
CA ALA A 143 15.26 1.08 11.88
C ALA A 143 16.50 0.47 12.55
N ASP A 144 17.24 -0.39 11.85
CA ASP A 144 18.49 -0.97 12.35
C ASP A 144 19.52 0.12 12.70
N LEU A 145 19.69 1.13 11.83
CA LEU A 145 20.65 2.20 12.02
C LEU A 145 20.24 3.17 13.13
N VAL A 146 18.95 3.50 13.23
CA VAL A 146 18.41 4.36 14.30
C VAL A 146 18.49 3.67 15.66
N ARG A 147 18.30 2.34 15.71
CA ARG A 147 18.37 1.55 16.95
C ARG A 147 19.81 1.24 17.38
N GLY A 148 20.74 1.17 16.42
CA GLY A 148 22.14 0.83 16.62
C GLY A 148 22.91 1.86 17.45
N HIS A 149 23.91 1.40 18.20
CA HIS A 149 24.86 2.30 18.86
C HIS A 149 25.93 2.68 17.84
N VAL A 150 25.98 3.96 17.48
CA VAL A 150 26.99 4.49 16.58
C VAL A 150 28.15 5.03 17.42
N ALA A 151 29.38 4.63 17.09
CA ALA A 151 30.56 5.12 17.78
C ALA A 151 30.86 6.58 17.40
N ASP A 152 31.09 7.43 18.40
CA ASP A 152 31.44 8.85 18.22
C ASP A 152 32.65 9.04 17.28
N GLY A 153 32.54 9.97 16.34
CA GLY A 153 33.56 10.35 15.36
C GLY A 153 33.66 9.45 14.12
N SER A 154 32.78 8.46 13.97
CA SER A 154 32.81 7.52 12.84
C SER A 154 32.10 8.04 11.58
N LEU A 155 32.46 7.52 10.40
CA LEU A 155 31.71 7.77 9.16
C LEU A 155 30.24 7.32 9.28
N SER A 156 29.97 6.32 10.11
CA SER A 156 28.61 5.88 10.47
C SER A 156 27.83 6.92 11.29
N GLU A 157 28.50 7.79 12.07
CA GLU A 157 27.83 8.85 12.85
C GLU A 157 27.24 9.91 11.93
N ALA A 158 28.01 10.39 10.95
CA ALA A 158 27.53 11.37 9.98
C ALA A 158 26.35 10.83 9.14
N ALA A 159 26.36 9.54 8.81
CA ALA A 159 25.24 8.88 8.14
C ALA A 159 24.02 8.79 9.06
N ALA A 160 24.20 8.38 10.32
CA ALA A 160 23.12 8.28 11.31
C ALA A 160 22.46 9.63 11.61
N ILE A 161 23.25 10.70 11.72
CA ILE A 161 22.72 12.07 11.91
C ILE A 161 21.82 12.47 10.74
N LYS A 162 22.27 12.27 9.49
CA LYS A 162 21.46 12.58 8.31
C LYS A 162 20.18 11.76 8.24
N LEU A 163 20.25 10.47 8.59
CA LEU A 163 19.06 9.61 8.64
C LEU A 163 18.09 10.06 9.73
N ALA A 164 18.59 10.45 10.91
CA ALA A 164 17.77 11.01 11.97
C ALA A 164 17.12 12.34 11.56
N GLU A 165 17.84 13.21 10.84
CA GLU A 165 17.29 14.44 10.27
C GLU A 165 16.18 14.15 9.24
N GLY A 166 16.39 13.19 8.33
CA GLY A 166 15.39 12.75 7.37
C GLY A 166 14.12 12.19 8.04
N LEU A 167 14.30 11.34 9.06
CA LEU A 167 13.20 10.78 9.84
C LEU A 167 12.46 11.87 10.63
N SER A 168 13.19 12.80 11.26
CA SER A 168 12.60 13.93 11.98
C SER A 168 11.81 14.86 11.04
N GLY A 169 12.33 15.12 9.84
CA GLY A 169 11.64 15.89 8.81
C GLY A 169 10.34 15.21 8.38
N LEU A 170 10.39 13.90 8.14
CA LEU A 170 9.22 13.10 7.82
C LEU A 170 8.17 13.14 8.93
N ILE A 171 8.58 12.90 10.18
CA ILE A 171 7.69 12.95 11.35
C ILE A 171 7.05 14.34 11.45
N SER A 172 7.81 15.42 11.26
CA SER A 172 7.26 16.78 11.35
C SER A 172 6.18 17.07 10.30
N LEU A 173 6.25 16.41 9.14
CA LEU A 173 5.25 16.53 8.08
C LEU A 173 4.04 15.62 8.28
N LEU A 174 4.23 14.47 8.95
CA LEU A 174 3.23 13.40 9.05
C LEU A 174 2.69 13.17 10.48
N SER A 175 3.12 13.93 11.48
CA SER A 175 2.67 13.71 12.85
C SER A 175 1.21 14.12 13.05
N GLY A 176 0.33 13.14 13.22
CA GLY A 176 -1.02 13.27 13.77
C GLY A 176 -1.13 12.54 15.12
N GLY A 177 -2.04 12.98 15.98
CA GLY A 177 -2.29 12.34 17.28
C GLY A 177 -3.39 11.27 17.20
N THR A 178 -3.30 10.25 18.04
CA THR A 178 -4.37 9.26 18.29
C THR A 178 -4.57 9.11 19.80
N ASP A 179 -5.79 8.81 20.26
CA ASP A 179 -6.08 8.55 21.68
C ASP A 179 -5.63 7.14 22.15
N LEU A 180 -5.06 6.33 21.26
CA LEU A 180 -4.55 4.99 21.58
C LEU A 180 -3.16 5.05 22.24
N GLU A 181 -2.80 3.98 22.96
CA GLU A 181 -1.50 3.86 23.63
C GLU A 181 -0.32 3.88 22.65
N GLN A 182 0.67 4.72 22.92
CA GLN A 182 1.85 4.90 22.07
C GLN A 182 3.12 4.41 22.77
N ASP A 183 3.91 3.59 22.06
CA ASP A 183 5.26 3.18 22.42
C ASP A 183 6.19 3.24 21.19
N PRO A 184 6.87 4.38 20.97
CA PRO A 184 7.84 4.55 19.88
C PRO A 184 9.02 3.59 19.93
N LEU A 185 9.44 3.16 21.12
CA LEU A 185 10.58 2.25 21.27
C LEU A 185 10.19 0.83 20.87
N ALA A 186 9.01 0.37 21.29
CA ALA A 186 8.46 -0.92 20.85
C ALA A 186 8.23 -0.93 19.33
N SER A 187 7.76 0.19 18.77
CA SER A 187 7.59 0.33 17.32
C SER A 187 8.93 0.27 16.59
N LEU A 188 9.94 0.99 17.06
CA LEU A 188 11.27 0.96 16.45
C LEU A 188 11.87 -0.44 16.51
N GLU A 189 11.79 -1.14 17.65
CA GLU A 189 12.30 -2.50 17.81
C GLU A 189 11.60 -3.47 16.85
N ALA A 190 10.26 -3.40 16.74
CA ALA A 190 9.48 -4.25 15.84
C ALA A 190 9.87 -4.10 14.35
N LEU A 191 10.29 -2.90 13.95
CA LEU A 191 10.66 -2.57 12.57
C LEU A 191 12.13 -2.87 12.23
N THR A 192 12.97 -3.19 13.22
CA THR A 192 14.35 -3.66 12.96
C THR A 192 14.33 -4.99 12.22
N THR A 193 15.42 -5.31 11.50
CA THR A 193 15.63 -6.65 10.92
C THR A 193 15.49 -7.72 11.99
N LYS A 194 16.08 -7.52 13.18
CA LYS A 194 16.01 -8.49 14.28
C LYS A 194 14.57 -8.69 14.75
N GLY A 195 13.86 -7.62 15.09
CA GLY A 195 12.49 -7.69 15.60
C GLY A 195 11.51 -8.26 14.57
N SER A 196 11.63 -7.88 13.29
CA SER A 196 10.80 -8.44 12.22
C SER A 196 11.07 -9.92 11.97
N LEU A 197 12.32 -10.38 12.07
CA LEU A 197 12.64 -11.81 11.95
C LEU A 197 12.17 -12.63 13.17
N GLU A 198 12.24 -12.06 14.37
CA GLU A 198 11.65 -12.67 15.57
C GLU A 198 10.11 -12.78 15.43
N PHE A 199 9.45 -11.74 14.94
CA PHE A 199 8.02 -11.77 14.62
C PHE A 199 7.69 -12.87 13.59
N ASN A 200 8.49 -12.99 12.52
CA ASN A 200 8.29 -14.00 11.48
C ASN A 200 8.45 -15.44 12.00
N HIS A 201 9.17 -15.67 13.09
CA HIS A 201 9.27 -16.99 13.71
C HIS A 201 7.92 -17.45 14.29
N TYR A 202 7.11 -16.51 14.80
CA TYR A 202 5.80 -16.81 15.38
C TYR A 202 4.66 -16.74 14.37
N TYR A 203 4.80 -15.91 13.33
CA TYR A 203 3.75 -15.63 12.34
C TYR A 203 4.31 -15.80 10.90
N PRO A 204 4.75 -17.00 10.50
CA PRO A 204 5.55 -17.21 9.28
C PRO A 204 4.75 -17.17 7.97
N GLU A 205 3.42 -17.16 8.03
CA GLU A 205 2.55 -17.37 6.88
C GLU A 205 2.76 -16.30 5.78
N GLY A 206 2.95 -16.79 4.55
CA GLY A 206 3.23 -15.95 3.39
C GLY A 206 4.67 -15.42 3.31
N ILE A 207 5.54 -15.60 4.30
CA ILE A 207 6.91 -15.09 4.23
C ILE A 207 7.74 -15.91 3.21
N PRO A 208 8.46 -15.25 2.27
CA PRO A 208 9.36 -15.97 1.36
C PRO A 208 10.49 -16.68 2.10
N THR A 209 10.72 -17.95 1.75
CA THR A 209 11.83 -18.77 2.30
C THR A 209 13.20 -18.35 1.76
N SER A 210 13.24 -17.73 0.58
CA SER A 210 14.43 -17.08 0.03
C SER A 210 14.46 -15.60 0.38
N GLU A 211 15.62 -14.95 0.20
CA GLU A 211 15.81 -13.55 0.55
C GLU A 211 14.83 -12.62 -0.18
N CYS A 212 14.69 -12.79 -1.50
CA CYS A 212 13.94 -11.90 -2.39
C CYS A 212 12.94 -12.63 -3.31
N GLY A 213 12.51 -13.84 -2.95
CA GLY A 213 11.54 -14.60 -3.73
C GLY A 213 10.09 -14.26 -3.40
N ASP A 214 9.17 -15.02 -4.02
CA ASP A 214 7.77 -15.10 -3.62
C ASP A 214 7.63 -15.97 -2.35
N GLY A 215 6.60 -15.67 -1.54
CA GLY A 215 6.06 -16.57 -0.54
C GLY A 215 4.85 -17.36 -1.08
N GLU A 216 4.18 -18.10 -0.21
CA GLU A 216 2.99 -18.86 -0.60
C GLU A 216 1.81 -17.92 -0.91
N LEU A 217 1.21 -18.09 -2.10
CA LEU A 217 -0.01 -17.35 -2.46
C LEU A 217 -1.18 -17.71 -1.55
N LEU A 218 -1.35 -18.99 -1.22
CA LEU A 218 -2.32 -19.51 -0.25
C LEU A 218 -1.53 -20.32 0.77
N ALA A 219 -1.42 -19.81 1.99
CA ALA A 219 -0.67 -20.50 3.04
C ALA A 219 -1.51 -21.61 3.70
N GLU A 220 -0.85 -22.44 4.50
CA GLU A 220 -1.49 -23.59 5.19
C GLU A 220 -2.65 -23.19 6.13
N ASN A 221 -2.67 -21.94 6.61
CA ASN A 221 -3.77 -21.40 7.41
C ASN A 221 -5.04 -21.07 6.58
N GLY A 222 -5.01 -21.24 5.26
CA GLY A 222 -6.14 -20.99 4.37
C GLY A 222 -6.39 -19.52 4.04
N VAL A 223 -5.39 -18.65 4.24
CA VAL A 223 -5.43 -17.22 3.90
C VAL A 223 -4.57 -16.96 2.66
N TYR A 224 -5.05 -16.07 1.78
CA TYR A 224 -4.27 -15.64 0.61
C TYR A 224 -3.33 -14.47 0.92
N TYR A 225 -2.10 -14.50 0.41
CA TYR A 225 -1.08 -13.48 0.67
C TYR A 225 -0.56 -12.84 -0.62
N TYR A 226 -0.43 -11.51 -0.60
CA TYR A 226 0.08 -10.71 -1.71
C TYR A 226 1.00 -9.60 -1.22
N SER A 227 1.86 -9.10 -2.10
CA SER A 227 2.57 -7.85 -1.86
C SER A 227 2.86 -7.05 -3.12
N TRP A 228 3.09 -5.75 -2.93
CA TRP A 228 3.85 -4.94 -3.88
C TRP A 228 4.61 -3.84 -3.14
N THR A 229 5.58 -3.23 -3.81
CA THR A 229 6.34 -2.10 -3.27
C THR A 229 6.98 -1.27 -4.37
N GLY A 230 7.43 -0.07 -4.01
CA GLY A 230 8.27 0.78 -4.80
C GLY A 230 9.77 0.50 -4.63
N ALA A 231 10.54 1.02 -5.58
CA ALA A 231 12.00 0.93 -5.64
C ALA A 231 12.66 2.27 -6.01
N SER A 232 11.93 3.39 -5.85
CA SER A 232 12.41 4.73 -6.19
C SER A 232 12.22 5.68 -5.02
N THR A 233 13.30 6.17 -4.44
CA THR A 233 13.27 7.07 -3.27
C THR A 233 12.97 8.53 -3.61
N PHE A 234 13.07 8.88 -4.89
CA PHE A 234 12.74 10.19 -5.45
C PHE A 234 11.87 9.99 -6.69
N THR A 235 10.73 10.66 -6.72
CA THR A 235 9.66 10.46 -7.69
C THR A 235 9.08 11.78 -8.21
N ASN A 236 9.00 12.83 -7.37
CA ASN A 236 8.45 14.12 -7.76
C ASN A 236 9.08 15.30 -7.00
N VAL A 237 9.66 16.24 -7.74
CA VAL A 237 10.29 17.46 -7.18
C VAL A 237 9.31 18.40 -6.45
N LEU A 238 8.00 18.25 -6.69
CA LEU A 238 6.97 19.05 -6.04
C LEU A 238 6.49 18.42 -4.72
N ASP A 239 6.85 17.16 -4.44
CA ASP A 239 6.53 16.54 -3.17
C ASP A 239 7.61 16.90 -2.13
N PRO A 240 7.25 17.58 -1.02
CA PRO A 240 8.22 17.94 0.02
C PRO A 240 8.81 16.75 0.78
N THR A 241 8.21 15.56 0.67
CA THR A 241 8.64 14.34 1.38
C THR A 241 9.75 13.59 0.64
N ASP A 242 9.89 13.79 -0.68
CA ASP A 242 10.90 13.16 -1.54
C ASP A 242 12.35 13.38 -1.06
N GLY A 243 12.63 14.57 -0.53
CA GLY A 243 13.94 14.88 0.04
C GLY A 243 14.27 13.99 1.24
N ALA A 244 13.31 13.80 2.13
CA ALA A 244 13.46 12.91 3.29
C ALA A 244 13.56 11.44 2.84
N MET A 245 12.71 10.99 1.92
CA MET A 245 12.75 9.63 1.37
C MET A 245 14.09 9.32 0.70
N THR A 246 14.64 10.26 -0.07
CA THR A 246 15.96 10.11 -0.70
C THR A 246 17.07 9.97 0.32
N ILE A 247 17.05 10.77 1.39
CA ILE A 247 18.07 10.67 2.46
C ILE A 247 17.96 9.34 3.19
N LEU A 248 16.74 8.92 3.54
CA LEU A 248 16.49 7.66 4.24
C LEU A 248 16.87 6.44 3.39
N GLY A 249 16.66 6.55 2.08
CA GLY A 249 17.06 5.53 1.11
C GLY A 249 18.56 5.23 1.05
N LEU A 250 19.42 6.14 1.54
CA LEU A 250 20.86 5.91 1.67
C LEU A 250 21.22 4.82 2.69
N ALA A 251 20.26 4.37 3.51
CA ALA A 251 20.44 3.25 4.43
C ALA A 251 20.51 1.89 3.73
N PHE A 252 20.20 1.81 2.44
CA PHE A 252 20.05 0.56 1.70
C PHE A 252 21.08 0.45 0.57
N ASP A 253 21.66 -0.74 0.40
CA ASP A 253 22.60 -1.06 -0.68
C ASP A 253 21.91 -1.45 -2.01
N GLY A 254 20.58 -1.50 -2.03
CA GLY A 254 19.77 -1.97 -3.16
C GLY A 254 18.44 -1.24 -3.32
N PRO A 255 17.57 -1.72 -4.24
CA PRO A 255 16.26 -1.14 -4.50
C PRO A 255 15.43 -0.98 -3.22
N ASN A 256 14.90 0.22 -3.00
CA ASN A 256 14.13 0.56 -1.80
C ASN A 256 13.21 1.76 -2.08
N ASP A 257 12.21 1.92 -1.23
CA ASP A 257 11.20 2.99 -1.31
C ASP A 257 11.57 4.21 -0.43
N GLY A 258 12.73 4.19 0.23
CA GLY A 258 13.20 5.18 1.19
C GLY A 258 13.11 4.70 2.64
N LEU A 259 12.24 3.74 2.97
CA LEU A 259 12.06 3.22 4.33
C LEU A 259 12.16 1.70 4.41
N VAL A 260 11.92 0.99 3.31
CA VAL A 260 11.92 -0.47 3.22
C VAL A 260 12.62 -0.90 1.93
N GLY A 261 13.49 -1.90 2.03
CA GLY A 261 14.12 -2.51 0.86
C GLY A 261 13.13 -3.41 0.13
N ALA A 262 13.18 -3.44 -1.20
CA ALA A 262 12.19 -4.15 -2.02
C ALA A 262 12.00 -5.62 -1.59
N CYS A 263 13.10 -6.36 -1.43
CA CYS A 263 13.07 -7.76 -0.96
C CYS A 263 12.49 -7.94 0.45
N SER A 264 12.66 -6.95 1.33
CA SER A 264 12.11 -6.99 2.69
C SER A 264 10.59 -6.84 2.67
N ALA A 265 10.02 -6.22 1.62
CA ALA A 265 8.59 -6.01 1.49
C ALA A 265 7.82 -7.23 0.97
N HIS A 266 8.51 -8.27 0.47
CA HIS A 266 7.88 -9.43 -0.14
C HIS A 266 7.02 -10.22 0.86
N LEU A 267 5.79 -10.54 0.44
CA LEU A 267 4.85 -11.38 1.15
C LEU A 267 3.93 -12.09 0.15
N GLY A 268 3.80 -13.41 0.29
CA GLY A 268 2.98 -14.24 -0.57
C GLY A 268 3.34 -14.05 -2.04
N LYS A 269 2.32 -13.90 -2.90
CA LYS A 269 2.55 -13.58 -4.29
C LYS A 269 2.95 -12.11 -4.47
N VAL A 270 4.21 -11.86 -4.85
CA VAL A 270 4.65 -10.51 -5.21
C VAL A 270 4.00 -10.15 -6.56
N ILE A 271 3.18 -9.10 -6.54
CA ILE A 271 2.55 -8.56 -7.74
C ILE A 271 3.61 -7.85 -8.57
N ARG A 272 4.41 -7.00 -7.91
CA ARG A 272 5.55 -6.27 -8.45
C ARG A 272 6.28 -5.52 -7.32
N ASP A 273 7.59 -5.39 -7.40
CA ASP A 273 8.47 -4.84 -6.35
C ASP A 273 9.35 -3.67 -6.84
N ASP A 274 9.15 -3.24 -8.09
CA ASP A 274 9.93 -2.21 -8.76
C ASP A 274 9.07 -1.03 -9.26
N TYR A 275 7.98 -0.70 -8.55
CA TYR A 275 7.25 0.52 -8.85
C TYR A 275 8.15 1.76 -8.69
N LYS A 276 8.02 2.75 -9.57
CA LYS A 276 8.66 4.05 -9.38
C LYS A 276 7.88 4.87 -8.35
N MET A 277 7.84 4.36 -7.13
CA MET A 277 7.15 4.88 -5.96
C MET A 277 8.16 4.94 -4.82
N ASN A 278 8.13 6.03 -4.06
CA ASN A 278 8.69 6.06 -2.72
C ASN A 278 7.64 5.54 -1.72
N HIS A 279 8.00 5.44 -0.45
CA HIS A 279 7.15 4.83 0.58
C HIS A 279 5.81 5.56 0.79
N LEU A 280 5.72 6.86 0.48
CA LEU A 280 4.46 7.61 0.61
C LEU A 280 3.65 7.61 -0.69
N ASP A 281 4.29 7.53 -1.85
CA ASP A 281 3.60 7.34 -3.12
C ASP A 281 2.72 6.08 -3.08
N GLU A 282 3.15 5.03 -2.39
CA GLU A 282 2.41 3.76 -2.22
C GLU A 282 1.01 3.93 -1.58
N ILE A 283 0.78 5.01 -0.85
CA ILE A 283 -0.52 5.38 -0.26
C ILE A 283 -1.13 6.61 -0.95
N ASN A 284 -0.62 6.96 -2.13
CA ASN A 284 -0.97 8.17 -2.88
C ASN A 284 -0.66 9.47 -2.10
N GLY A 285 0.32 9.41 -1.19
CA GLY A 285 0.83 10.55 -0.43
C GLY A 285 2.01 11.22 -1.15
N LEU A 286 2.29 12.51 -0.90
CA LEU A 286 1.42 13.46 -0.20
C LEU A 286 0.47 14.14 -1.21
N LEU A 287 -0.84 14.21 -0.89
CA LEU A 287 -1.85 14.88 -1.73
C LEU A 287 -1.94 14.36 -3.18
N GLY A 288 -1.51 13.12 -3.45
CA GLY A 288 -1.46 12.53 -4.78
C GLY A 288 -0.33 13.04 -5.67
N ILE A 289 0.67 13.71 -5.12
CA ILE A 289 1.85 14.16 -5.87
C ILE A 289 2.85 13.00 -5.95
N HIS A 290 2.82 12.26 -7.04
CA HIS A 290 3.72 11.12 -7.26
C HIS A 290 4.37 11.17 -8.64
N HIS A 291 5.13 10.12 -9.00
CA HIS A 291 5.79 10.03 -10.32
C HIS A 291 4.79 10.14 -11.49
N LEU A 292 5.07 11.01 -12.47
CA LEU A 292 4.15 11.33 -13.57
C LEU A 292 4.02 10.25 -14.66
N PHE A 293 5.01 9.36 -14.78
CA PHE A 293 5.06 8.34 -15.83
C PHE A 293 5.06 6.91 -15.29
N GLU A 294 4.61 6.75 -14.04
CA GLU A 294 4.38 5.44 -13.43
C GLU A 294 2.87 5.20 -13.32
N THR A 295 2.50 3.96 -13.09
CA THR A 295 1.16 3.57 -12.68
C THR A 295 0.73 4.38 -11.47
N ASP A 296 -0.45 5.00 -11.58
CA ASP A 296 -1.07 5.73 -10.48
C ASP A 296 -1.34 4.79 -9.28
N PRO A 297 -0.96 5.15 -8.04
CA PRO A 297 -1.14 4.31 -6.86
C PRO A 297 -2.59 3.90 -6.65
N VAL A 298 -3.55 4.82 -6.81
CA VAL A 298 -4.99 4.52 -6.67
C VAL A 298 -5.42 3.43 -7.66
N THR A 299 -4.87 3.45 -8.87
CA THR A 299 -5.11 2.43 -9.90
C THR A 299 -4.62 1.05 -9.45
N LEU A 300 -3.51 0.95 -8.71
CA LEU A 300 -3.03 -0.31 -8.15
C LEU A 300 -4.01 -0.90 -7.14
N TYR A 301 -4.51 -0.10 -6.19
CA TYR A 301 -5.53 -0.57 -5.23
C TYR A 301 -6.79 -1.06 -5.94
N ARG A 302 -7.25 -0.34 -6.97
CA ARG A 302 -8.44 -0.73 -7.74
C ARG A 302 -8.23 -2.03 -8.51
N GLN A 303 -7.09 -2.17 -9.19
CA GLN A 303 -6.73 -3.40 -9.90
C GLN A 303 -6.62 -4.58 -8.94
N HIS A 304 -6.07 -4.35 -7.74
CA HIS A 304 -5.96 -5.38 -6.73
C HIS A 304 -7.31 -5.77 -6.12
N ALA A 305 -8.20 -4.82 -5.82
CA ALA A 305 -9.57 -5.13 -5.42
C ALA A 305 -10.30 -5.96 -6.47
N ASN A 306 -10.09 -5.66 -7.76
CA ASN A 306 -10.61 -6.49 -8.85
C ASN A 306 -9.98 -7.89 -8.89
N ARG A 307 -8.67 -8.01 -8.64
CA ARG A 307 -7.98 -9.31 -8.50
C ARG A 307 -8.62 -10.16 -7.40
N LEU A 308 -8.84 -9.59 -6.22
CA LEU A 308 -9.49 -10.25 -5.08
C LEU A 308 -10.93 -10.69 -5.46
N LYS A 309 -11.70 -9.79 -6.08
CA LYS A 309 -13.05 -10.10 -6.57
C LYS A 309 -13.05 -11.28 -7.53
N LEU A 310 -12.17 -11.30 -8.53
CA LEU A 310 -12.08 -12.37 -9.52
C LEU A 310 -11.71 -13.72 -8.91
N GLN A 311 -11.07 -13.71 -7.74
CA GLN A 311 -10.74 -14.88 -6.94
C GLN A 311 -11.88 -15.32 -6.00
N GLY A 312 -12.99 -14.59 -5.97
CA GLY A 312 -14.12 -14.88 -5.08
C GLY A 312 -13.88 -14.47 -3.64
N LEU A 313 -12.94 -13.53 -3.42
CA LEU A 313 -12.64 -12.89 -2.14
C LEU A 313 -13.33 -11.53 -2.03
#